data_AF-A0A8B8NBD1-F1
#
_entry.id   AF-A0A8B8NBD1-F1
#
_cell.length_a   1.000
_cell.length_b   1.000
_cell.length_c   1.000
_cell.angle_alpha   90.00
_cell.angle_beta   90.00
_cell.angle_gamma   90.00
#
_symmetry.space_group_name_H-M   'P 1'
#
loop_
_entity.id
_entity.type
_entity.pdbx_description
1 polymer ?
#
loop_
_entity_poly.entity_id
_entity_poly.type
_entity_poly.pdbx_seq_one_letter_code
_entity_poly.pdbx_strand_id
1 'polypeptide(L)'
;NVRATYHYYNPAQNGWDLNAVSAYCSTWDAGQPLAWRQKYGWTAFCGPVGPQGQEACGKCLRITNTRTNAQIIARIVDQCSNGGLDLDYETIFHPLDTDGNGYNQGHLIVNYEFVNCGD
;
A
#
# COMPACT_ATOMS: atom_id res chain seq x y z
N ASN A 1 -3.50 4.70 14.84
CA ASN A 1 -2.64 3.51 14.66
C ASN A 1 -3.49 2.36 14.12
N VAL A 2 -2.97 1.62 13.16
CA VAL A 2 -3.62 0.43 12.56
C VAL A 2 -2.59 -0.67 12.33
N ARG A 3 -3.08 -1.90 12.18
CA ARG A 3 -2.30 -3.06 11.75
C ARG A 3 -1.96 -2.94 10.26
N ALA A 4 -0.71 -3.20 9.90
CA ALA A 4 -0.30 -3.33 8.51
C ALA A 4 0.42 -4.66 8.30
N THR A 5 -0.15 -5.54 7.48
CA THR A 5 0.50 -6.79 7.05
C THR A 5 1.26 -6.55 5.74
N TYR A 6 1.82 -7.62 5.17
CA TYR A 6 2.40 -7.57 3.83
C TYR A 6 1.81 -8.61 2.91
N HIS A 7 1.81 -8.26 1.63
CA HIS A 7 1.45 -9.11 0.51
C HIS A 7 2.56 -9.00 -0.56
N TYR A 8 2.77 -10.07 -1.32
CA TYR A 8 3.77 -10.10 -2.39
C TYR A 8 3.13 -9.70 -3.72
N TYR A 9 2.79 -8.41 -3.90
CA TYR A 9 2.31 -7.93 -5.20
C TYR A 9 3.43 -7.98 -6.23
N ASN A 10 4.68 -7.81 -5.80
CA ASN A 10 5.86 -7.86 -6.68
C ASN A 10 5.67 -6.95 -7.91
N PRO A 11 5.38 -5.65 -7.70
CA PRO A 11 4.91 -4.78 -8.77
C PRO A 11 5.92 -4.67 -9.91
N ALA A 12 7.22 -4.57 -9.61
CA ALA A 12 8.26 -4.51 -10.64
C ALA A 12 8.31 -5.78 -11.50
N GLN A 13 8.21 -6.96 -10.88
CA GLN A 13 8.21 -8.25 -11.56
C GLN A 13 6.95 -8.43 -12.42
N ASN A 14 5.82 -7.87 -11.98
CA ASN A 14 4.56 -7.88 -12.71
C ASN A 14 4.39 -6.70 -13.69
N GLY A 15 5.48 -5.98 -14.04
CA GLY A 15 5.42 -4.86 -15.00
C GLY A 15 4.53 -3.70 -14.53
N TRP A 16 4.28 -3.63 -13.23
CA TRP A 16 3.35 -2.73 -12.56
C TRP A 16 1.94 -2.82 -13.13
N ASP A 17 1.55 -3.98 -13.66
CA ASP A 17 0.23 -4.25 -14.20
C ASP A 17 -0.72 -4.68 -13.07
N LEU A 18 -1.75 -3.87 -12.81
CA LEU A 18 -2.76 -4.16 -11.79
C LEU A 18 -3.57 -5.41 -12.14
N ASN A 19 -3.73 -5.75 -13.42
CA ASN A 19 -4.44 -6.97 -13.83
C ASN A 19 -3.63 -8.23 -13.50
N ALA A 20 -2.30 -8.18 -13.65
CA ALA A 20 -1.43 -9.32 -13.39
C ALA A 20 -1.47 -9.79 -11.93
N VAL A 21 -1.73 -8.87 -11.01
CA VAL A 21 -1.89 -9.14 -9.57
C VAL A 21 -3.35 -9.27 -9.14
N SER A 22 -4.31 -9.19 -10.07
CA SER A 22 -5.76 -9.21 -9.80
C SER A 22 -6.18 -8.19 -8.74
N ALA A 23 -5.53 -7.03 -8.68
CA ALA A 23 -5.84 -6.01 -7.69
C ALA A 23 -7.26 -5.46 -7.91
N TYR A 24 -8.00 -5.20 -6.84
CA TYR A 24 -9.38 -4.72 -6.92
C TYR A 24 -9.55 -3.47 -7.79
N CYS A 25 -8.59 -2.53 -7.72
CA CYS A 25 -8.65 -1.29 -8.48
C CYS A 25 -8.33 -1.46 -9.98
N SER A 26 -7.94 -2.66 -10.44
CA SER A 26 -7.63 -2.92 -11.86
C SER A 26 -8.77 -2.52 -12.80
N THR A 27 -10.03 -2.68 -12.36
CA THR A 27 -11.24 -2.26 -13.08
C THR A 27 -11.20 -0.79 -13.56
N TRP A 28 -10.56 0.10 -12.79
CA TRP A 28 -10.57 1.54 -13.07
C TRP A 28 -9.16 2.09 -13.36
N ASP A 29 -8.14 1.56 -12.70
CA ASP A 29 -6.80 2.14 -12.70
C ASP A 29 -5.78 1.38 -13.56
N ALA A 30 -6.12 0.20 -14.10
CA ALA A 30 -5.17 -0.58 -14.90
C ALA A 30 -4.72 0.15 -16.19
N GLY A 31 -5.59 1.00 -16.74
CA GLY A 31 -5.30 1.79 -17.95
C GLY A 31 -4.39 2.99 -17.71
N GLN A 32 -4.03 3.30 -16.47
CA GLN A 32 -3.20 4.46 -16.15
C GLN A 32 -1.78 4.32 -16.75
N PRO A 33 -1.12 5.45 -17.10
CA PRO A 33 0.24 5.43 -17.64
C PRO A 33 1.22 4.69 -16.72
N LEU A 34 2.24 4.05 -17.30
CA LEU A 34 3.24 3.32 -16.51
C LEU A 34 3.89 4.21 -15.44
N ALA A 35 4.20 5.45 -15.78
CA ALA A 35 4.76 6.43 -14.84
C ALA A 35 3.86 6.67 -13.63
N TRP A 36 2.53 6.63 -13.79
CA TRP A 36 1.57 6.75 -12.70
C TRP A 36 1.56 5.50 -11.82
N ARG A 37 1.55 4.31 -12.44
CA ARG A 37 1.53 3.00 -11.77
C ARG A 37 2.80 2.75 -10.96
N GLN A 38 3.94 3.23 -11.46
CA GLN A 38 5.29 3.06 -10.89
C GLN A 38 5.71 4.13 -9.88
N LYS A 39 4.96 5.22 -9.76
CA LYS A 39 5.38 6.38 -8.97
C LYS A 39 5.57 6.09 -7.48
N TYR A 40 4.73 5.22 -6.92
CA TYR A 40 4.73 4.81 -5.52
C TYR A 40 4.53 3.30 -5.43
N GLY A 41 5.09 2.68 -4.39
CA GLY A 41 4.79 1.28 -4.07
C GLY A 41 3.32 1.06 -3.72
N TRP A 42 2.89 -0.20 -3.72
CA TRP A 42 1.47 -0.56 -3.67
C TRP A 42 1.01 -0.99 -2.29
N THR A 43 -0.28 -0.76 -2.01
CA THR A 43 -0.95 -1.26 -0.80
C THR A 43 -2.42 -1.58 -1.08
N ALA A 44 -2.97 -2.56 -0.36
CA ALA A 44 -4.40 -2.63 -0.11
C ALA A 44 -4.79 -1.71 1.05
N PHE A 45 -6.02 -1.23 1.04
CA PHE A 45 -6.57 -0.43 2.14
C PHE A 45 -7.94 -0.93 2.59
N CYS A 46 -8.10 -1.01 3.91
CA CYS A 46 -9.36 -1.32 4.59
C CYS A 46 -9.33 -0.74 6.02
N GLY A 47 -8.66 0.41 6.17
CA GLY A 47 -8.50 1.08 7.46
C GLY A 47 -9.82 1.63 7.98
N PRO A 48 -9.92 1.90 9.29
CA PRO A 48 -11.17 2.30 9.93
C PRO A 48 -11.65 3.71 9.56
N VAL A 49 -10.79 4.56 9.00
CA VAL A 49 -11.09 5.95 8.65
C VAL A 49 -10.62 6.28 7.24
N GLY A 50 -11.54 6.73 6.39
CA GLY A 50 -11.26 7.12 5.01
C GLY A 50 -12.18 6.44 4.00
N PRO A 51 -12.09 6.84 2.72
CA PRO A 51 -12.84 6.21 1.64
C PRO A 51 -12.51 4.72 1.55
N GLN A 52 -13.48 3.91 1.15
CA GLN A 52 -13.34 2.45 1.03
C GLN A 52 -13.66 2.00 -0.39
N GLY A 53 -13.19 0.80 -0.75
CA GLY A 53 -13.44 0.19 -2.06
C GLY A 53 -13.05 1.14 -3.20
N GLN A 54 -13.94 1.31 -4.17
CA GLN A 54 -13.69 2.10 -5.37
C GLN A 54 -13.24 3.54 -5.07
N GLU A 55 -13.81 4.19 -4.04
CA GLU A 55 -13.45 5.57 -3.72
C GLU A 55 -12.02 5.73 -3.15
N ALA A 56 -11.40 4.62 -2.75
CA ALA A 56 -10.03 4.59 -2.26
C ALA A 56 -9.01 4.37 -3.40
N CYS A 57 -9.44 3.78 -4.51
CA CYS A 57 -8.57 3.43 -5.63
C CYS A 57 -7.78 4.63 -6.15
N GLY A 58 -6.48 4.41 -6.36
CA GLY A 58 -5.56 5.40 -6.89
C GLY A 58 -5.12 6.48 -5.89
N LYS A 59 -5.72 6.58 -4.70
CA LYS A 59 -5.30 7.55 -3.67
C LYS A 59 -3.97 7.15 -3.03
N CYS A 60 -3.27 8.13 -2.46
CA CYS A 60 -1.98 7.91 -1.79
C CYS A 60 -2.09 8.07 -0.28
N LEU A 61 -1.33 7.24 0.42
CA LEU A 61 -1.17 7.27 1.87
C LEU A 61 0.28 7.58 2.22
N ARG A 62 0.51 8.55 3.10
CA ARG A 62 1.75 8.63 3.87
C ARG A 62 1.62 7.69 5.05
N ILE A 63 2.44 6.65 5.09
CA ILE A 63 2.45 5.62 6.13
C ILE A 63 3.65 5.87 7.04
N THR A 64 3.44 5.86 8.35
CA THR A 64 4.48 6.05 9.36
C THR A 64 4.53 4.85 10.29
N ASN A 65 5.68 4.16 10.37
CA ASN A 65 5.92 3.12 11.37
C ASN A 65 5.96 3.75 12.76
N THR A 66 5.04 3.39 13.65
CA THR A 66 4.92 4.03 14.98
C THR A 66 6.08 3.70 15.91
N ARG A 67 6.88 2.68 15.59
CA ARG A 67 8.00 2.22 16.39
C ARG A 67 9.32 2.87 15.98
N THR A 68 9.56 3.05 14.68
CA THR A 68 10.83 3.62 14.16
C THR A 68 10.71 5.03 13.63
N ASN A 69 9.49 5.54 13.44
CA ASN A 69 9.19 6.77 12.70
C ASN A 69 9.62 6.76 11.23
N ALA A 70 9.97 5.60 10.66
CA ALA A 70 10.17 5.46 9.22
C ALA A 70 8.87 5.82 8.48
N GLN A 71 9.00 6.52 7.36
CA GLN A 71 7.87 7.00 6.56
C GLN A 71 8.04 6.65 5.09
N ILE A 72 6.92 6.34 4.44
CA ILE A 72 6.87 6.11 3.00
C ILE A 72 5.50 6.53 2.45
N ILE A 73 5.44 6.85 1.16
CA ILE A 73 4.17 7.07 0.45
C ILE A 73 3.86 5.82 -0.37
N ALA A 74 2.65 5.31 -0.23
CA ALA A 74 2.12 4.18 -1.00
C ALA A 74 0.85 4.59 -1.74
N ARG A 75 0.58 3.94 -2.88
CA ARG A 75 -0.66 4.06 -3.63
C ARG A 75 -1.59 2.89 -3.31
N ILE A 76 -2.86 3.20 -3.05
CA ILE A 76 -3.92 2.22 -2.86
C ILE A 76 -4.28 1.64 -4.23
N VAL A 77 -4.02 0.36 -4.41
CA VAL A 77 -4.36 -0.39 -5.63
C VAL A 77 -5.35 -1.52 -5.38
N ASP A 78 -5.61 -1.83 -4.10
CA ASP A 78 -6.43 -2.97 -3.71
C ASP A 78 -7.23 -2.68 -2.42
N GLN A 79 -8.14 -3.59 -2.09
CA GLN A 79 -8.90 -3.58 -0.84
C GLN A 79 -8.54 -4.80 0.01
N CYS A 80 -8.61 -4.65 1.33
CA CYS A 80 -8.38 -5.75 2.26
C CYS A 80 -9.58 -5.96 3.21
N SER A 81 -9.48 -6.94 4.10
CA SER A 81 -10.49 -7.22 5.13
C SER A 81 -9.89 -7.36 6.54
N ASN A 82 -8.61 -6.99 6.71
CA ASN A 82 -7.87 -7.11 7.97
C ASN A 82 -7.99 -5.86 8.90
N GLY A 83 -8.79 -4.86 8.50
CA GLY A 83 -9.04 -3.64 9.27
C GLY A 83 -7.90 -2.60 9.26
N GLY A 84 -6.98 -2.67 8.30
CA GLY A 84 -5.84 -1.77 8.23
C GLY A 84 -5.26 -1.64 6.82
N LEU A 85 -4.01 -2.06 6.65
CA LEU A 85 -3.31 -2.06 5.37
C LEU A 85 -2.73 -3.43 5.06
N ASP A 86 -2.55 -3.71 3.77
CA ASP A 86 -1.78 -4.85 3.30
C ASP A 86 -0.74 -4.36 2.29
N LEU A 87 0.49 -4.21 2.75
CA LEU A 87 1.55 -3.47 2.06
C LEU A 87 2.28 -4.40 1.08
N ASP A 88 2.68 -3.92 -0.10
CA ASP A 88 3.65 -4.68 -0.89
C ASP A 88 4.95 -4.88 -0.09
N TYR A 89 5.43 -6.13 -0.04
CA TYR A 89 6.56 -6.49 0.80
C TYR A 89 7.83 -5.72 0.44
N GLU A 90 8.25 -5.79 -0.83
CA GLU A 90 9.53 -5.23 -1.29
C GLU A 90 9.51 -3.70 -1.35
N THR A 91 8.41 -3.11 -1.85
CA THR A 91 8.38 -1.67 -2.09
C THR A 91 7.92 -0.84 -0.90
N ILE A 92 7.18 -1.42 0.06
CA ILE A 92 6.58 -0.67 1.17
C ILE A 92 6.89 -1.27 2.55
N PHE A 93 6.58 -2.55 2.81
CA PHE A 93 6.71 -3.14 4.15
C PHE A 93 8.17 -3.21 4.60
N HIS A 94 9.04 -3.81 3.79
CA HIS A 94 10.46 -3.99 4.12
C HIS A 94 11.18 -2.65 4.34
N PRO A 95 10.98 -1.60 3.49
CA PRO A 95 11.52 -0.27 3.75
C PRO A 95 11.00 0.40 5.04
N LEU A 96 9.77 0.10 5.46
CA LEU A 96 9.22 0.62 6.73
C LEU A 96 9.69 -0.16 7.96
N ASP A 97 9.99 -1.44 7.82
CA ASP A 97 10.42 -2.31 8.93
C ASP A 97 11.92 -2.20 9.21
N THR A 98 12.37 -0.99 9.52
CA THR A 98 13.80 -0.63 9.60
C THR A 98 14.59 -1.30 10.73
N ASP A 99 13.96 -2.13 11.57
CA ASP A 99 14.66 -2.95 12.57
C ASP A 99 14.25 -4.44 12.54
N GLY A 100 13.47 -4.87 11.53
CA GLY A 100 13.04 -6.26 11.34
C GLY A 100 11.97 -6.79 12.31
N ASN A 101 11.48 -6.00 13.27
CA ASN A 101 10.48 -6.47 14.22
C ASN A 101 9.13 -6.77 13.55
N GLY A 102 8.76 -6.00 12.54
CA GLY A 102 7.51 -6.17 11.81
C GLY A 102 7.43 -7.53 11.13
N TYR A 103 8.50 -7.94 10.46
CA TYR A 103 8.60 -9.25 9.82
C TYR A 103 8.49 -10.38 10.86
N ASN A 104 9.23 -10.28 11.96
CA ASN A 104 9.20 -11.28 13.04
C ASN A 104 7.82 -11.41 13.71
N GLN A 105 7.06 -10.32 13.76
CA GLN A 105 5.70 -10.27 14.32
C GLN A 105 4.59 -10.51 13.27
N GLY A 106 4.97 -10.65 11.99
CA GLY A 106 4.05 -10.77 10.86
C GLY A 106 3.21 -9.53 10.56
N HIS A 107 3.51 -8.37 11.17
CA HIS A 107 2.85 -7.09 10.91
C HIS A 107 3.60 -5.90 11.53
N LEU A 108 3.32 -4.70 11.02
CA LEU A 108 3.65 -3.42 11.63
C LEU A 108 2.44 -2.80 12.31
N ILE A 109 2.70 -1.88 13.24
CA ILE A 109 1.73 -0.88 13.70
C ILE A 109 2.11 0.46 13.06
N VAL A 110 1.16 1.05 12.34
CA VAL A 110 1.42 2.26 11.55
C VAL A 110 0.37 3.33 11.79
N ASN A 111 0.75 4.58 11.54
CA ASN A 111 -0.18 5.67 11.24
C ASN A 111 -0.26 5.86 9.72
N TYR A 112 -1.39 6.35 9.24
CA TYR A 112 -1.55 6.74 7.84
C TYR A 112 -2.28 8.07 7.72
N GLU A 113 -1.95 8.79 6.66
CA GLU A 113 -2.61 10.04 6.27
C GLU A 113 -2.85 10.01 4.76
N PHE A 114 -4.06 10.38 4.32
CA PHE A 114 -4.31 10.60 2.90
C PHE A 114 -3.57 11.85 2.44
N VAL A 115 -2.80 11.72 1.37
CA VAL A 115 -1.97 12.79 0.81
C VAL A 115 -2.20 12.92 -0.68
N ASN A 116 -1.91 14.10 -1.23
CA ASN A 116 -1.92 14.30 -2.67
C ASN A 116 -0.76 13.50 -3.31
N CYS A 117 -1.07 12.67 -4.31
CA CYS A 117 -0.09 11.91 -5.08
C CYS A 117 0.78 12.80 -5.99
N GLY A 118 0.33 14.02 -6.31
CA GLY A 118 0.99 14.95 -7.23
C GLY A 118 1.06 14.41 -8.66
N ASP A 119 0.06 13.64 -9.07
CA ASP A 119 -0.05 12.99 -10.39
C ASP A 119 -0.37 13.98 -11.51
#